data_AF-A0A355SES0-F1
#
_entry.id   AF-A0A355SES0-F1
#
_cell.length_a   1.000
_cell.length_b   1.000
_cell.length_c   1.000
_cell.angle_alpha   90.00
_cell.angle_beta   90.00
_cell.angle_gamma   90.00
#
_symmetry.space_group_name_H-M   'P 1'
#
loop_
_entity.id
_entity.type
_entity.pdbx_description
1 polymer ?
#
loop_
_entity_poly.entity_id
_entity_poly.type
_entity_poly.pdbx_seq_one_letter_code
_entity_poly.pdbx_strand_id
1 'polypeptide(L)'
;MSENKIGREIPDYIENIGELKPYESPFAYQPTTRKFGRKISKTVPGQSKLLNSIEEAIIRTGLKDGMTISFHHHFRTGDYVVNMVMDAIAKLGIKNLTVAASSLNDVHAPLIGHIKNGVVTKIETSGLRGPLAYEVSKGLLDTPVIIRSHGGRARAIESGELKIDVAFLGVSCTDIYGNANGYNGKSICGSLGYAKMDAQYADQVVLITDTLVDYPNVPASILQSDVDYIVKVDAIGNPEGISSGAIRLTKNPRELLIAKYAAKVIEASGYLKPGFSMQCGSGGASLAVIRYIKEKMIEDNIKASFFLGGITGSSVELLNEGLTKKLLDVQDFDLIAAKSIGENPNHFEIDASYYANPHNKGCAANLLDVVILSALEVDTDFNVNVMT
;
A
#
# COMPACT_ATOMS: atom_id res chain seq x y z
N MET A 1 7.70 17.74 26.99
CA MET A 1 6.56 17.00 26.42
C MET A 1 5.50 18.02 26.11
N SER A 2 4.98 18.00 24.89
CA SER A 2 3.90 18.86 24.44
C SER A 2 2.62 18.04 24.34
N GLU A 3 1.49 18.66 24.65
CA GLU A 3 0.18 18.06 24.48
C GLU A 3 -0.32 18.33 23.06
N ASN A 4 -0.85 17.30 22.39
CA ASN A 4 -1.51 17.50 21.10
C ASN A 4 -2.96 17.99 21.27
N LYS A 5 -3.65 18.29 20.17
CA LYS A 5 -5.02 18.83 20.21
C LYS A 5 -6.04 17.98 20.99
N ILE A 6 -5.84 16.66 21.05
CA ILE A 6 -6.76 15.70 21.68
C ILE A 6 -6.28 15.26 23.06
N GLY A 7 -5.34 15.99 23.64
CA GLY A 7 -4.90 15.79 25.03
C GLY A 7 -3.87 14.69 25.25
N ARG A 8 -3.17 14.25 24.19
CA ARG A 8 -2.11 13.24 24.31
C ARG A 8 -0.76 13.91 24.52
N GLU A 9 -0.04 13.48 25.54
CA GLU A 9 1.35 13.88 25.77
C GLU A 9 2.27 13.25 24.73
N ILE A 10 3.01 14.08 24.00
CA ILE A 10 3.97 13.68 22.98
C ILE A 10 5.35 14.25 23.36
N PRO A 11 6.44 13.46 23.25
CA PRO A 11 7.80 13.99 23.40
C PRO A 11 8.07 15.09 22.36
N ASP A 12 8.82 16.12 22.75
CA ASP A 12 9.21 17.20 21.82
C ASP A 12 10.32 16.75 20.85
N TYR A 13 11.10 15.76 21.27
CA TYR A 13 12.22 15.19 20.54
C TYR A 13 12.33 13.69 20.82
N ILE A 14 12.68 12.91 19.80
CA ILE A 14 13.07 11.51 19.93
C ILE A 14 14.40 11.31 19.22
N GLU A 15 15.37 10.71 19.92
CA GLU A 15 16.67 10.34 19.36
C GLU A 15 16.48 9.55 18.06
N ASN A 16 17.29 9.82 17.03
CA ASN A 16 17.21 9.19 15.70
C ASN A 16 15.96 9.48 14.85
N ILE A 17 14.97 10.23 15.37
CA ILE A 17 13.81 10.74 14.63
C ILE A 17 13.91 12.27 14.49
N GLY A 18 14.21 12.97 15.57
CA GLY A 18 14.31 14.43 15.61
C GLY A 18 13.17 15.09 16.37
N GLU A 19 12.95 16.37 16.09
CA GLU A 19 11.87 17.17 16.66
C GLU A 19 10.51 16.68 16.14
N LEU A 20 9.58 16.47 17.07
CA LEU A 20 8.21 16.08 16.74
C LEU A 20 7.31 17.29 16.72
N LYS A 21 6.33 17.28 15.81
CA LYS A 21 5.28 18.28 15.73
C LYS A 21 3.98 17.69 16.24
N PRO A 22 3.45 18.15 17.39
CA PRO A 22 2.16 17.71 17.88
C PRO A 22 1.06 17.99 16.84
N TYR A 23 0.09 17.09 16.76
CA TYR A 23 -1.09 17.28 15.93
C TYR A 23 -1.94 18.45 16.43
N GLU A 24 -2.34 19.34 15.51
CA GLU A 24 -3.15 20.53 15.82
C GLU A 24 -4.60 20.40 15.35
N SER A 25 -4.85 20.22 14.05
CA SER A 25 -6.19 20.00 13.51
C SER A 25 -6.11 19.41 12.10
N PRO A 26 -7.23 18.94 11.53
CA PRO A 26 -7.27 18.62 10.11
C PRO A 26 -6.89 19.87 9.31
N PHE A 27 -6.03 19.70 8.31
CA PHE A 27 -5.61 20.76 7.37
C PHE A 27 -4.89 21.98 7.97
N ALA A 28 -4.49 21.95 9.25
CA ALA A 28 -3.73 23.06 9.87
C ALA A 28 -2.37 23.28 9.19
N TYR A 29 -1.70 22.19 8.83
CA TYR A 29 -0.38 22.26 8.21
C TYR A 29 -0.46 22.80 6.79
N GLN A 30 0.28 23.89 6.54
CA GLN A 30 0.42 24.47 5.20
C GLN A 30 1.78 24.05 4.60
N PRO A 31 1.80 23.23 3.53
CA PRO A 31 3.05 22.78 2.94
C PRO A 31 3.77 23.93 2.24
N THR A 32 5.05 24.13 2.58
CA THR A 32 5.93 25.15 1.97
C THR A 32 7.06 24.54 1.14
N THR A 33 7.23 23.22 1.20
CA THR A 33 8.31 22.50 0.53
C THR A 33 8.01 22.24 -0.94
N ARG A 34 9.06 22.21 -1.77
CA ARG A 34 8.94 21.75 -3.16
C ARG A 34 8.76 20.24 -3.18
N LYS A 35 8.10 19.75 -4.23
CA LYS A 35 8.02 18.32 -4.52
C LYS A 35 9.43 17.77 -4.74
N PHE A 36 9.76 16.69 -4.03
CA PHE A 36 11.04 16.00 -4.11
C PHE A 36 11.20 15.33 -5.47
N GLY A 37 12.44 15.31 -5.97
CA GLY A 37 12.82 14.59 -7.19
C GLY A 37 13.99 13.66 -6.89
N ARG A 38 13.94 12.46 -7.43
CA ARG A 38 15.01 11.44 -7.32
C ARG A 38 16.31 11.88 -8.01
N LYS A 39 17.42 11.21 -7.67
CA LYS A 39 18.65 11.29 -8.45
C LYS A 39 18.43 10.82 -9.89
N ILE A 40 19.04 11.52 -10.85
CA ILE A 40 18.99 11.14 -12.26
C ILE A 40 19.98 10.00 -12.51
N SER A 41 19.49 8.89 -13.04
CA SER A 41 20.30 7.79 -13.58
C SER A 41 20.13 7.68 -15.10
N LYS A 42 21.00 6.91 -15.77
CA LYS A 42 20.89 6.65 -17.21
C LYS A 42 21.28 5.21 -17.54
N THR A 43 20.59 4.63 -18.51
CA THR A 43 20.97 3.37 -19.17
C THR A 43 21.43 3.70 -20.59
N VAL A 44 22.60 3.20 -21.01
CA VAL A 44 23.09 3.43 -22.37
C VAL A 44 22.57 2.35 -23.33
N PRO A 45 22.41 2.64 -24.64
CA PRO A 45 22.01 1.62 -25.62
C PRO A 45 22.92 0.39 -25.56
N GLY A 46 22.33 -0.80 -25.56
CA GLY A 46 23.04 -2.08 -25.45
C GLY A 46 23.35 -2.54 -24.01
N GLN A 47 23.13 -1.70 -22.99
CA GLN A 47 23.25 -2.13 -21.60
C GLN A 47 22.01 -2.91 -21.15
N SER A 48 22.23 -4.10 -20.59
CA SER A 48 21.17 -4.89 -19.95
C SER A 48 20.82 -4.32 -18.57
N LYS A 49 19.53 -4.29 -18.26
CA LYS A 49 19.01 -4.08 -16.90
C LYS A 49 18.74 -5.39 -16.16
N LEU A 50 18.67 -6.51 -16.89
CA LEU A 50 18.46 -7.83 -16.32
C LEU A 50 19.74 -8.32 -15.64
N LEU A 51 19.63 -8.68 -14.37
CA LEU A 51 20.67 -9.21 -13.50
C LEU A 51 20.36 -10.67 -13.11
N ASN A 52 21.37 -11.38 -12.60
CA ASN A 52 21.27 -12.82 -12.35
C ASN A 52 20.77 -13.16 -10.93
N SER A 53 20.94 -12.25 -9.96
CA SER A 53 20.49 -12.49 -8.58
C SER A 53 20.18 -11.20 -7.83
N ILE A 54 19.51 -11.36 -6.67
CA ILE A 54 19.22 -10.26 -5.76
C ILE A 54 20.51 -9.68 -5.16
N GLU A 55 21.50 -10.53 -4.85
CA GLU A 55 22.82 -10.08 -4.38
C GLU A 55 23.53 -9.23 -5.43
N GLU A 56 23.47 -9.60 -6.71
CA GLU A 56 24.01 -8.78 -7.80
C GLU A 56 23.30 -7.42 -7.85
N ALA A 57 21.97 -7.39 -7.71
CA ALA A 57 21.21 -6.14 -7.68
C ALA A 57 21.58 -5.24 -6.49
N ILE A 58 21.75 -5.80 -5.29
CA ILE A 58 22.19 -5.06 -4.10
C ILE A 58 23.56 -4.41 -4.34
N ILE A 59 24.50 -5.15 -4.94
CA ILE A 59 25.84 -4.62 -5.26
C ILE A 59 25.74 -3.52 -6.34
N ARG A 60 24.95 -3.75 -7.40
CA ARG A 60 24.84 -2.85 -8.56
C ARG A 60 24.09 -1.56 -8.28
N THR A 61 23.19 -1.57 -7.30
CA THR A 61 22.53 -0.36 -6.79
C THR A 61 23.43 0.45 -5.86
N GLY A 62 24.53 -0.14 -5.38
CA GLY A 62 25.46 0.52 -4.47
C GLY A 62 24.89 0.71 -3.06
N LEU A 63 23.99 -0.18 -2.63
CA LEU A 63 23.42 -0.17 -1.28
C LEU A 63 24.53 -0.27 -0.23
N LYS A 64 24.43 0.56 0.82
CA LYS A 64 25.42 0.66 1.91
C LYS A 64 24.70 0.80 3.26
N ASP A 65 25.47 0.65 4.33
CA ASP A 65 24.99 0.88 5.68
C ASP A 65 24.37 2.27 5.84
N GLY A 66 23.28 2.35 6.62
CA GLY A 66 22.60 3.61 6.89
C GLY A 66 21.57 4.04 5.84
N MET A 67 21.49 3.37 4.69
CA MET A 67 20.54 3.69 3.62
C MET A 67 19.10 3.27 3.95
N THR A 68 18.16 3.86 3.21
CA THR A 68 16.74 3.56 3.27
C THR A 68 16.31 2.71 2.08
N ILE A 69 15.71 1.56 2.36
CA ILE A 69 15.16 0.66 1.35
C ILE A 69 13.64 0.57 1.47
N SER A 70 12.95 0.34 0.36
CA SER A 70 11.49 0.27 0.36
C SER A 70 10.95 -0.97 -0.34
N PHE A 71 9.72 -1.33 0.05
CA PHE A 71 8.96 -2.48 -0.43
C PHE A 71 7.47 -2.12 -0.47
N HIS A 72 6.68 -2.84 -1.26
CA HIS A 72 5.23 -2.77 -1.22
C HIS A 72 4.59 -4.05 -0.66
N HIS A 73 3.30 -3.97 -0.32
CA HIS A 73 2.59 -5.06 0.36
C HIS A 73 1.41 -5.65 -0.43
N HIS A 74 1.37 -5.46 -1.76
CA HIS A 74 0.30 -5.97 -2.63
C HIS A 74 0.18 -7.51 -2.60
N PHE A 75 1.27 -8.26 -2.35
CA PHE A 75 1.21 -9.72 -2.15
C PHE A 75 0.72 -10.14 -0.75
N ARG A 76 0.52 -9.18 0.15
CA ARG A 76 -0.09 -9.34 1.48
C ARG A 76 0.60 -10.41 2.32
N THR A 77 -0.11 -11.46 2.72
CA THR A 77 0.47 -12.55 3.54
C THR A 77 1.23 -13.56 2.70
N GLY A 78 1.16 -13.43 1.37
CA GLY A 78 1.91 -14.25 0.43
C GLY A 78 3.24 -13.65 0.01
N ASP A 79 3.65 -12.48 0.52
CA ASP A 79 4.89 -11.83 0.08
C ASP A 79 6.15 -12.66 0.41
N TYR A 80 7.01 -12.86 -0.58
CA TYR A 80 8.35 -13.44 -0.39
C TYR A 80 9.46 -12.41 -0.57
N VAL A 81 9.18 -11.26 -1.20
CA VAL A 81 10.20 -10.30 -1.64
C VAL A 81 10.93 -9.67 -0.47
N VAL A 82 10.20 -9.24 0.57
CA VAL A 82 10.82 -8.62 1.75
C VAL A 82 11.83 -9.58 2.37
N ASN A 83 11.43 -10.83 2.63
CA ASN A 83 12.31 -11.81 3.27
C ASN A 83 13.51 -12.16 2.38
N MET A 84 13.31 -12.41 1.08
CA MET A 84 14.40 -12.74 0.15
C MET A 84 15.46 -11.64 0.08
N VAL A 85 15.03 -10.38 -0.02
CA VAL A 85 15.96 -9.25 -0.10
C VAL A 85 16.68 -9.03 1.22
N MET A 86 15.98 -9.10 2.35
CA MET A 86 16.60 -8.91 3.66
C MET A 86 17.62 -10.01 4.00
N ASP A 87 17.36 -11.25 3.60
CA ASP A 87 18.32 -12.34 3.71
C ASP A 87 19.57 -12.10 2.85
N ALA A 88 19.40 -11.64 1.61
CA ALA A 88 20.52 -11.32 0.72
C ALA A 88 21.36 -10.15 1.25
N ILE A 89 20.73 -9.10 1.76
CA ILE A 89 21.38 -7.96 2.42
C ILE A 89 22.19 -8.43 3.63
N ALA A 90 21.59 -9.25 4.49
CA ALA A 90 22.25 -9.77 5.69
C ALA A 90 23.48 -10.64 5.34
N LYS A 91 23.39 -11.47 4.30
CA LYS A 91 24.52 -12.28 3.79
C LYS A 91 25.68 -11.42 3.30
N LEU A 92 25.38 -10.27 2.69
CA LEU A 92 26.40 -9.31 2.23
C LEU A 92 26.98 -8.46 3.38
N GLY A 93 26.47 -8.63 4.61
CA GLY A 93 26.98 -7.94 5.80
C GLY A 93 26.58 -6.47 5.92
N ILE A 94 25.61 -6.01 5.12
CA ILE A 94 25.09 -4.64 5.17
C ILE A 94 24.22 -4.47 6.42
N LYS A 95 24.38 -3.34 7.11
CA LYS A 95 23.74 -3.07 8.41
C LYS A 95 23.11 -1.68 8.50
N ASN A 96 22.44 -1.43 9.62
CA ASN A 96 21.90 -0.11 9.97
C ASN A 96 20.93 0.45 8.91
N LEU A 97 20.11 -0.40 8.31
CA LEU A 97 19.16 0.03 7.29
C LEU A 97 17.87 0.56 7.90
N THR A 98 17.26 1.52 7.18
CA THR A 98 15.86 1.90 7.37
C THR A 98 15.00 1.09 6.40
N VAL A 99 14.03 0.33 6.91
CA VAL A 99 13.04 -0.39 6.09
C VAL A 99 11.75 0.43 6.00
N ALA A 100 11.49 1.01 4.83
CA ALA A 100 10.34 1.86 4.52
C ALA A 100 9.25 1.12 3.71
N ALA A 101 8.82 -0.04 4.21
CA ALA A 101 7.81 -0.88 3.56
C ALA A 101 6.41 -0.27 3.69
N SER A 102 5.60 -0.28 2.61
CA SER A 102 4.27 0.35 2.67
C SER A 102 3.31 -0.29 3.68
N SER A 103 3.49 -1.58 4.01
CA SER A 103 2.88 -2.27 5.17
C SER A 103 3.66 -3.56 5.46
N LEU A 104 3.62 -4.07 6.71
CA LEU A 104 4.26 -5.32 7.11
C LEU A 104 3.25 -6.30 7.73
N ASN A 105 3.22 -7.53 7.20
CA ASN A 105 2.33 -8.61 7.62
C ASN A 105 3.07 -9.71 8.39
N ASP A 106 2.34 -10.69 8.91
CA ASP A 106 2.86 -11.80 9.72
C ASP A 106 3.97 -12.61 9.02
N VAL A 107 3.90 -12.72 7.68
CA VAL A 107 4.91 -13.42 6.86
C VAL A 107 6.30 -12.76 6.96
N HIS A 108 6.39 -11.50 7.39
CA HIS A 108 7.64 -10.78 7.58
C HIS A 108 8.24 -10.97 8.98
N ALA A 109 7.78 -11.95 9.77
CA ALA A 109 8.40 -12.32 11.04
C ALA A 109 9.93 -12.51 11.00
N PRO A 110 10.56 -13.01 9.90
CA PRO A 110 12.02 -13.08 9.81
C PRO A 110 12.77 -11.76 10.05
N LEU A 111 12.11 -10.60 9.83
CA LEU A 111 12.67 -9.28 10.18
C LEU A 111 13.12 -9.18 11.63
N ILE A 112 12.52 -9.94 12.55
CA ILE A 112 12.96 -9.99 13.96
C ILE A 112 14.43 -10.37 14.06
N GLY A 113 14.88 -11.37 13.29
CA GLY A 113 16.28 -11.79 13.26
C GLY A 113 17.20 -10.73 12.67
N HIS A 114 16.77 -10.08 11.58
CA HIS A 114 17.51 -8.98 10.95
C HIS A 114 17.66 -7.77 11.89
N ILE A 115 16.64 -7.45 12.68
CA ILE A 115 16.70 -6.39 13.69
C ILE A 115 17.69 -6.76 14.80
N LYS A 116 17.59 -7.96 15.39
CA LYS A 116 18.49 -8.42 16.47
C LYS A 116 19.97 -8.42 16.05
N ASN A 117 20.24 -8.64 14.76
CA ASN A 117 21.60 -8.68 14.21
C ASN A 117 22.12 -7.30 13.72
N GLY A 118 21.31 -6.24 13.89
CA GLY A 118 21.65 -4.87 13.48
C GLY A 118 21.57 -4.61 11.98
N VAL A 119 20.95 -5.51 11.21
CA VAL A 119 20.72 -5.31 9.77
C VAL A 119 19.69 -4.19 9.57
N VAL A 120 18.62 -4.21 10.36
CA VAL A 120 17.55 -3.21 10.37
C VAL A 120 17.56 -2.47 11.69
N THR A 121 17.64 -1.15 11.66
CA THR A 121 17.65 -0.30 12.86
C THR A 121 16.48 0.67 12.91
N LYS A 122 15.80 0.89 11.78
CA LYS A 122 14.61 1.75 11.69
C LYS A 122 13.56 1.12 10.79
N ILE A 123 12.30 1.31 11.14
CA ILE A 123 11.15 0.90 10.31
C ILE A 123 10.22 2.08 10.14
N GLU A 124 9.79 2.29 8.90
CA GLU A 124 8.68 3.17 8.57
C GLU A 124 7.62 2.38 7.79
N THR A 125 6.36 2.41 8.24
CA THR A 125 5.32 1.59 7.61
C THR A 125 3.90 2.09 7.89
N SER A 126 2.88 1.54 7.21
CA SER A 126 1.47 1.83 7.55
C SER A 126 0.91 0.89 8.60
N GLY A 127 1.45 -0.32 8.72
CA GLY A 127 0.94 -1.31 9.65
C GLY A 127 2.01 -2.34 9.97
N LEU A 128 1.95 -2.84 11.20
CA LEU A 128 2.81 -3.89 11.71
C LEU A 128 1.90 -4.95 12.33
N ARG A 129 2.05 -6.21 11.92
CA ARG A 129 1.19 -7.31 12.39
C ARG A 129 1.99 -8.48 12.94
N GLY A 130 1.28 -9.35 13.67
CA GLY A 130 1.79 -10.65 14.07
C GLY A 130 3.03 -10.60 14.98
N PRO A 131 3.92 -11.60 14.87
CA PRO A 131 5.08 -11.73 15.75
C PRO A 131 5.99 -10.50 15.76
N LEU A 132 6.16 -9.83 14.61
CA LEU A 132 7.00 -8.65 14.51
C LEU A 132 6.43 -7.48 15.33
N ALA A 133 5.12 -7.24 15.26
CA ALA A 133 4.47 -6.19 16.06
C ALA A 133 4.58 -6.46 17.57
N TYR A 134 4.43 -7.72 17.96
CA TYR A 134 4.55 -8.13 19.35
C TYR A 134 5.96 -7.91 19.90
N GLU A 135 6.99 -8.29 19.16
CA GLU A 135 8.38 -8.08 19.59
C GLU A 135 8.77 -6.60 19.58
N VAL A 136 8.31 -5.81 18.59
CA VAL A 136 8.49 -4.35 18.60
C VAL A 136 7.85 -3.71 19.83
N SER A 137 6.66 -4.16 20.23
CA SER A 137 5.97 -3.67 21.43
C SER A 137 6.72 -4.01 22.73
N LYS A 138 7.61 -5.01 22.71
CA LYS A 138 8.52 -5.34 23.83
C LYS A 138 9.84 -4.56 23.82
N GLY A 139 10.03 -3.63 22.88
CA GLY A 139 11.27 -2.86 22.75
C GLY A 139 12.33 -3.55 21.90
N LEU A 140 11.95 -4.30 20.85
CA LEU A 140 12.90 -4.90 19.91
C LEU A 140 13.80 -3.87 19.19
N LEU A 141 13.32 -2.64 19.01
CA LEU A 141 14.04 -1.54 18.35
C LEU A 141 14.32 -0.40 19.33
N ASP A 142 15.54 0.14 19.27
CA ASP A 142 15.91 1.33 20.04
C ASP A 142 15.26 2.61 19.50
N THR A 143 15.03 2.67 18.18
CA THR A 143 14.32 3.78 17.53
C THR A 143 12.85 3.40 17.33
N PRO A 144 11.88 4.22 17.79
CA PRO A 144 10.47 3.94 17.57
C PRO A 144 10.12 3.77 16.09
N VAL A 145 9.22 2.83 15.80
CA VAL A 145 8.69 2.63 14.45
C VAL A 145 7.86 3.84 14.05
N ILE A 146 8.11 4.40 12.87
CA ILE A 146 7.31 5.51 12.35
C ILE A 146 6.14 4.94 11.57
N ILE A 147 4.94 5.11 12.12
CA ILE A 147 3.70 4.71 11.47
C ILE A 147 3.11 5.88 10.69
N ARG A 148 2.90 5.71 9.38
CA ARG A 148 2.23 6.69 8.52
C ARG A 148 1.03 6.06 7.83
N SER A 149 -0.09 6.77 7.74
CA SER A 149 -1.19 6.36 6.86
C SER A 149 -0.69 6.24 5.40
N HIS A 150 -1.42 5.53 4.54
CA HIS A 150 -1.04 5.42 3.12
C HIS A 150 -0.83 6.78 2.45
N GLY A 151 -1.75 7.74 2.68
CA GLY A 151 -1.61 9.12 2.23
C GLY A 151 -0.45 9.86 2.90
N GLY A 152 -0.20 9.61 4.18
CA GLY A 152 0.94 10.15 4.93
C GLY A 152 2.28 9.66 4.41
N ARG A 153 2.40 8.39 4.03
CA ARG A 153 3.61 7.83 3.39
C ARG A 153 3.83 8.46 2.01
N ALA A 154 2.80 8.52 1.18
CA ALA A 154 2.89 9.20 -0.13
C ALA A 154 3.35 10.65 0.03
N ARG A 155 2.79 11.38 0.99
CA ARG A 155 3.21 12.74 1.35
C ARG A 155 4.66 12.82 1.80
N ALA A 156 5.10 11.91 2.66
CA ALA A 156 6.47 11.90 3.17
C ALA A 156 7.48 11.67 2.04
N ILE A 157 7.16 10.78 1.11
CA ILE A 157 7.97 10.55 -0.10
C ILE A 157 8.00 11.80 -0.98
N GLU A 158 6.83 12.35 -1.33
CA GLU A 158 6.75 13.52 -2.23
C GLU A 158 7.37 14.79 -1.65
N SER A 159 7.44 14.94 -0.33
CA SER A 159 8.07 16.09 0.34
C SER A 159 9.57 15.89 0.58
N GLY A 160 10.08 14.66 0.43
CA GLY A 160 11.46 14.30 0.75
C GLY A 160 11.72 14.13 2.26
N GLU A 161 10.67 14.04 3.09
CA GLU A 161 10.76 13.61 4.49
C GLU A 161 11.23 12.14 4.55
N LEU A 162 10.69 11.30 3.67
CA LEU A 162 11.15 9.94 3.42
C LEU A 162 11.86 9.89 2.07
N LYS A 163 13.18 9.71 2.09
CA LYS A 163 14.00 9.50 0.88
C LYS A 163 14.36 8.03 0.78
N ILE A 164 14.05 7.43 -0.36
CA ILE A 164 14.31 6.01 -0.61
C ILE A 164 15.57 5.91 -1.47
N ASP A 165 16.61 5.27 -0.95
CA ASP A 165 17.86 5.04 -1.69
C ASP A 165 17.66 3.91 -2.71
N VAL A 166 17.06 2.80 -2.30
CA VAL A 166 16.79 1.64 -3.18
C VAL A 166 15.40 1.06 -2.94
N ALA A 167 14.56 1.04 -3.97
CA ALA A 167 13.28 0.34 -3.93
C ALA A 167 13.41 -1.08 -4.50
N PHE A 168 12.99 -2.08 -3.72
CA PHE A 168 12.90 -3.48 -4.17
C PHE A 168 11.42 -3.83 -4.35
N LEU A 169 10.97 -3.87 -5.60
CA LEU A 169 9.56 -3.95 -5.95
C LEU A 169 9.25 -5.29 -6.61
N GLY A 170 8.41 -6.08 -5.97
CA GLY A 170 7.92 -7.33 -6.55
C GLY A 170 6.83 -7.06 -7.59
N VAL A 171 7.01 -7.56 -8.80
CA VAL A 171 6.03 -7.38 -9.89
C VAL A 171 5.65 -8.73 -10.48
N SER A 172 4.36 -8.94 -10.78
CA SER A 172 3.88 -10.23 -11.26
C SER A 172 4.43 -10.56 -12.64
N CYS A 173 4.70 -9.55 -13.46
CA CYS A 173 5.52 -9.68 -14.65
C CYS A 173 6.26 -8.38 -14.99
N THR A 174 7.32 -8.50 -15.78
CA THR A 174 7.99 -7.39 -16.47
C THR A 174 8.64 -7.87 -17.75
N ASP A 175 8.81 -6.98 -18.73
CA ASP A 175 9.78 -7.21 -19.80
C ASP A 175 11.22 -7.01 -19.28
N ILE A 176 12.21 -7.25 -20.14
CA ILE A 176 13.64 -7.14 -19.81
C ILE A 176 14.13 -5.68 -19.61
N TYR A 177 13.26 -4.68 -19.79
CA TYR A 177 13.63 -3.26 -19.74
C TYR A 177 12.89 -2.45 -18.67
N GLY A 178 11.87 -3.04 -18.05
CA GLY A 178 11.28 -2.59 -16.80
C GLY A 178 9.82 -2.16 -16.92
N ASN A 179 9.15 -2.41 -18.05
CA ASN A 179 7.72 -2.20 -18.11
C ASN A 179 7.03 -3.36 -17.38
N ALA A 180 6.35 -3.05 -16.28
CA ALA A 180 5.83 -4.04 -15.36
C ALA A 180 4.39 -3.77 -14.99
N ASN A 181 3.64 -4.83 -14.71
CA ASN A 181 2.29 -4.74 -14.16
C ASN A 181 2.05 -5.84 -13.11
N GLY A 182 0.93 -5.75 -12.39
CA GLY A 182 0.56 -6.69 -11.34
C GLY A 182 -0.53 -7.69 -11.74
N TYR A 183 -1.04 -7.66 -12.97
CA TYR A 183 -2.21 -8.46 -13.41
C TYR A 183 -1.90 -9.50 -14.49
N ASN A 184 -0.66 -9.58 -14.99
CA ASN A 184 -0.18 -10.68 -15.83
C ASN A 184 0.87 -11.53 -15.11
N GLY A 185 1.11 -12.76 -15.59
CA GLY A 185 2.09 -13.68 -15.00
C GLY A 185 1.50 -14.62 -13.95
N LYS A 186 2.37 -15.25 -13.15
CA LYS A 186 1.99 -16.33 -12.23
C LYS A 186 1.42 -15.79 -10.92
N SER A 187 2.11 -14.83 -10.32
CA SER A 187 1.76 -14.27 -9.02
C SER A 187 1.11 -12.91 -9.16
N ILE A 188 -0.09 -12.87 -9.76
CA ILE A 188 -0.83 -11.60 -9.94
C ILE A 188 -1.26 -11.02 -8.59
N CYS A 189 -1.11 -9.72 -8.41
CA CYS A 189 -1.61 -8.94 -7.26
C CYS A 189 -2.51 -7.76 -7.67
N GLY A 190 -2.70 -7.55 -8.98
CA GLY A 190 -3.53 -6.51 -9.55
C GLY A 190 -2.86 -5.15 -9.55
N SER A 191 -3.48 -4.16 -8.90
CA SER A 191 -2.96 -2.81 -8.73
C SER A 191 -1.59 -2.81 -8.03
N LEU A 192 -0.71 -1.95 -8.53
CA LEU A 192 0.60 -1.65 -7.95
C LEU A 192 0.63 -0.25 -7.31
N GLY A 193 -0.51 0.27 -6.86
CA GLY A 193 -0.70 1.66 -6.41
C GLY A 193 0.34 2.16 -5.39
N TYR A 194 0.76 1.33 -4.43
CA TYR A 194 1.82 1.69 -3.49
C TYR A 194 3.24 1.63 -4.09
N ALA A 195 3.49 0.70 -5.01
CA ALA A 195 4.81 0.49 -5.62
C ALA A 195 5.12 1.56 -6.66
N LYS A 196 4.10 2.10 -7.34
CA LYS A 196 4.22 3.22 -8.28
C LYS A 196 4.88 4.44 -7.62
N MET A 197 4.55 4.74 -6.37
CA MET A 197 5.20 5.81 -5.61
C MET A 197 6.68 5.52 -5.43
N ASP A 198 7.04 4.32 -4.98
CA ASP A 198 8.43 3.95 -4.74
C ASP A 198 9.25 4.01 -6.03
N ALA A 199 8.72 3.49 -7.13
CA ALA A 199 9.36 3.53 -8.44
C ALA A 199 9.63 4.97 -8.91
N GLN A 200 8.68 5.89 -8.67
CA GLN A 200 8.79 7.27 -9.13
C GLN A 200 9.82 8.10 -8.34
N TYR A 201 9.99 7.86 -7.04
CA TYR A 201 10.81 8.74 -6.17
C TYR A 201 12.08 8.12 -5.59
N ALA A 202 12.26 6.80 -5.68
CA ALA A 202 13.50 6.18 -5.23
C ALA A 202 14.67 6.54 -6.15
N ASP A 203 15.87 6.64 -5.57
CA ASP A 203 17.10 6.92 -6.32
C ASP A 203 17.51 5.74 -7.21
N GLN A 204 17.25 4.51 -6.77
CA GLN A 204 17.44 3.28 -7.55
C GLN A 204 16.23 2.35 -7.39
N VAL A 205 15.84 1.68 -8.47
CA VAL A 205 14.69 0.77 -8.49
C VAL A 205 15.09 -0.59 -9.07
N VAL A 206 14.84 -1.63 -8.28
CA VAL A 206 15.03 -3.03 -8.64
C VAL A 206 13.67 -3.71 -8.71
N LEU A 207 13.29 -4.16 -9.89
CA LEU A 207 12.13 -5.04 -10.04
C LEU A 207 12.52 -6.49 -9.80
N ILE A 208 11.73 -7.19 -9.00
CA ILE A 208 11.88 -8.62 -8.72
C ILE A 208 10.64 -9.32 -9.27
N THR A 209 10.81 -10.26 -10.19
CA THR A 209 9.69 -10.91 -10.90
C THR A 209 9.85 -12.42 -10.94
N ASP A 210 8.74 -13.15 -10.96
CA ASP A 210 8.73 -14.60 -11.26
C ASP A 210 8.40 -14.91 -12.73
N THR A 211 8.05 -13.87 -13.50
CA THR A 211 7.60 -13.98 -14.89
C THR A 211 8.22 -12.86 -15.73
N LEU A 212 9.09 -13.24 -16.67
CA LEU A 212 9.53 -12.36 -17.74
C LEU A 212 8.61 -12.52 -18.95
N VAL A 213 8.31 -11.41 -19.63
CA VAL A 213 7.53 -11.37 -20.86
C VAL A 213 8.29 -10.65 -21.97
N ASP A 214 7.81 -10.77 -23.21
CA ASP A 214 8.40 -10.10 -24.36
C ASP A 214 8.21 -8.58 -24.29
N TYR A 215 9.18 -7.84 -24.82
CA TYR A 215 9.11 -6.39 -24.91
C TYR A 215 8.25 -5.97 -26.13
N PRO A 216 7.39 -4.93 -26.02
CA PRO A 216 7.08 -4.17 -24.80
C PRO A 216 5.93 -4.81 -23.99
N ASN A 217 6.11 -4.90 -22.67
CA ASN A 217 5.03 -5.28 -21.76
C ASN A 217 4.10 -4.08 -21.52
N VAL A 218 2.99 -4.01 -22.24
CA VAL A 218 2.01 -2.91 -22.12
C VAL A 218 0.58 -3.45 -22.07
N PRO A 219 -0.33 -2.86 -21.26
CA PRO A 219 -0.11 -1.71 -20.38
C PRO A 219 0.80 -2.01 -19.18
N ALA A 220 1.52 -0.98 -18.72
CA ALA A 220 2.50 -1.06 -17.64
C ALA A 220 2.14 -0.10 -16.50
N SER A 221 2.03 -0.65 -15.30
CA SER A 221 1.85 0.09 -14.05
C SER A 221 3.11 0.87 -13.66
N ILE A 222 4.28 0.23 -13.84
CA ILE A 222 5.61 0.83 -13.62
C ILE A 222 6.31 0.85 -14.97
N LEU A 223 6.85 2.01 -15.35
CA LEU A 223 7.48 2.22 -16.65
C LEU A 223 8.98 1.94 -16.59
N GLN A 224 9.54 1.49 -17.71
CA GLN A 224 11.00 1.30 -17.87
C GLN A 224 11.85 2.53 -17.52
N SER A 225 11.30 3.75 -17.56
CA SER A 225 11.99 4.99 -17.20
C SER A 225 12.24 5.12 -15.70
N ASP A 226 11.52 4.32 -14.90
CA ASP A 226 11.58 4.31 -13.45
C ASP A 226 12.32 3.10 -12.89
N VAL A 227 12.98 2.30 -13.74
CA VAL A 227 13.59 1.04 -13.36
C VAL A 227 15.06 1.00 -13.75
N ASP A 228 15.94 0.71 -12.81
CA ASP A 228 17.38 0.55 -13.06
C ASP A 228 17.75 -0.91 -13.36
N TYR A 229 17.21 -1.85 -12.57
CA TYR A 229 17.55 -3.27 -12.67
C TYR A 229 16.33 -4.20 -12.52
N ILE A 230 16.48 -5.41 -13.04
CA ILE A 230 15.45 -6.45 -13.02
C ILE A 230 16.11 -7.75 -12.59
N VAL A 231 15.47 -8.50 -11.69
CA VAL A 231 15.92 -9.82 -11.27
C VAL A 231 14.75 -10.79 -11.43
N LYS A 232 14.99 -11.88 -12.16
CA LYS A 232 14.04 -13.01 -12.23
C LYS A 232 14.33 -13.99 -11.09
N VAL A 233 13.31 -14.33 -10.31
CA VAL A 233 13.32 -15.37 -9.28
C VAL A 233 12.32 -16.48 -9.61
N ASP A 234 12.28 -17.54 -8.81
CA ASP A 234 11.35 -18.64 -9.04
C ASP A 234 9.90 -18.29 -8.64
N ALA A 235 9.76 -17.56 -7.54
CA ALA A 235 8.48 -17.08 -7.02
C ALA A 235 8.68 -15.79 -6.21
N ILE A 236 7.78 -14.83 -6.39
CA ILE A 236 7.75 -13.57 -5.62
C ILE A 236 6.72 -13.58 -4.50
N GLY A 237 5.80 -14.54 -4.53
CA GLY A 237 4.84 -14.75 -3.46
C GLY A 237 3.94 -15.95 -3.67
N ASN A 238 3.03 -16.17 -2.73
CA ASN A 238 1.93 -17.12 -2.85
C ASN A 238 0.64 -16.40 -3.30
N PRO A 239 0.10 -16.69 -4.50
CA PRO A 239 -1.15 -16.09 -4.97
C PRO A 239 -2.34 -16.31 -4.04
N GLU A 240 -2.39 -17.44 -3.32
CA GLU A 240 -3.43 -17.72 -2.33
C GLU A 240 -3.38 -16.75 -1.14
N GLY A 241 -2.20 -16.17 -0.88
CA GLY A 241 -1.97 -15.18 0.17
C GLY A 241 -2.61 -13.81 -0.08
N ILE A 242 -3.09 -13.54 -1.30
CA ILE A 242 -3.82 -12.29 -1.61
C ILE A 242 -5.24 -12.37 -1.07
N SER A 243 -5.92 -13.50 -1.26
CA SER A 243 -7.31 -13.71 -0.84
C SER A 243 -7.44 -14.19 0.62
N SER A 244 -6.38 -14.10 1.43
CA SER A 244 -6.34 -14.61 2.79
C SER A 244 -7.12 -13.72 3.78
N GLY A 245 -7.72 -14.34 4.79
CA GLY A 245 -8.37 -13.65 5.92
C GLY A 245 -9.86 -13.34 5.74
N ALA A 246 -10.28 -12.15 6.17
CA ALA A 246 -11.68 -11.73 6.33
C ALA A 246 -12.44 -11.38 5.03
N ILE A 247 -11.85 -11.70 3.86
CA ILE A 247 -12.30 -11.26 2.53
C ILE A 247 -13.34 -12.22 1.97
N ARG A 248 -14.35 -12.52 2.77
CA ARG A 248 -15.56 -13.19 2.32
C ARG A 248 -16.74 -12.45 2.91
N LEU A 249 -17.82 -12.37 2.14
CA LEU A 249 -19.09 -11.91 2.69
C LEU A 249 -19.41 -12.76 3.91
N THR A 250 -19.52 -12.08 5.05
CA THR A 250 -19.74 -12.73 6.32
C THR A 250 -21.08 -13.46 6.34
N LYS A 251 -21.11 -14.60 7.02
CA LYS A 251 -22.34 -15.31 7.38
C LYS A 251 -22.72 -15.11 8.84
N ASN A 252 -21.92 -14.34 9.58
CA ASN A 252 -22.16 -14.06 10.98
C ASN A 252 -23.40 -13.16 11.12
N PRO A 253 -24.48 -13.60 11.78
CA PRO A 253 -25.71 -12.80 11.89
C PRO A 253 -25.50 -11.47 12.60
N ARG A 254 -24.52 -11.38 13.51
CA ARG A 254 -24.16 -10.12 14.19
C ARG A 254 -23.59 -9.11 13.20
N GLU A 255 -22.63 -9.53 12.38
CA GLU A 255 -22.00 -8.65 11.38
C GLU A 255 -22.98 -8.25 10.28
N LEU A 256 -23.86 -9.16 9.88
CA LEU A 256 -24.93 -8.85 8.93
C LEU A 256 -25.93 -7.82 9.49
N LEU A 257 -26.25 -7.90 10.80
CA LEU A 257 -27.10 -6.91 11.46
C LEU A 257 -26.42 -5.53 11.50
N ILE A 258 -25.12 -5.48 11.84
CA ILE A 258 -24.31 -4.24 11.80
C ILE A 258 -24.30 -3.66 10.39
N ALA A 259 -24.02 -4.48 9.38
CA ALA A 259 -23.99 -4.07 7.98
C ALA A 259 -25.35 -3.53 7.51
N LYS A 260 -26.46 -4.17 7.91
CA LYS A 260 -27.82 -3.70 7.62
C LYS A 260 -28.09 -2.34 8.26
N TYR A 261 -27.65 -2.11 9.50
CA TYR A 261 -27.80 -0.81 10.14
C TYR A 261 -26.94 0.27 9.49
N ALA A 262 -25.69 -0.04 9.13
CA ALA A 262 -24.84 0.89 8.40
C ALA A 262 -25.44 1.28 7.05
N ALA A 263 -26.00 0.33 6.29
CA ALA A 263 -26.71 0.63 5.04
C ALA A 263 -27.91 1.56 5.24
N LYS A 264 -28.70 1.37 6.31
CA LYS A 264 -29.81 2.27 6.66
C LYS A 264 -29.34 3.69 7.02
N VAL A 265 -28.19 3.81 7.69
CA VAL A 265 -27.60 5.14 7.97
C VAL A 265 -27.20 5.82 6.66
N ILE A 266 -26.59 5.08 5.73
CA ILE A 266 -26.20 5.61 4.41
C ILE A 266 -27.44 6.04 3.61
N GLU A 267 -28.50 5.24 3.61
CA GLU A 267 -29.78 5.57 2.98
C GLU A 267 -30.36 6.87 3.58
N ALA A 268 -30.42 6.96 4.91
CA ALA A 268 -30.95 8.12 5.62
C ALA A 268 -30.06 9.38 5.52
N SER A 269 -28.80 9.23 5.11
CA SER A 269 -27.84 10.34 5.05
C SER A 269 -28.12 11.35 3.94
N GLY A 270 -28.90 10.97 2.91
CA GLY A 270 -29.13 11.78 1.71
C GLY A 270 -27.97 11.77 0.70
N TYR A 271 -26.88 11.04 0.97
CA TYR A 271 -25.76 10.88 0.03
C TYR A 271 -25.94 9.73 -0.96
N LEU A 272 -26.83 8.76 -0.68
CA LEU A 272 -27.17 7.69 -1.62
C LEU A 272 -28.10 8.23 -2.72
N LYS A 273 -27.50 8.89 -3.72
CA LYS A 273 -28.19 9.55 -4.84
C LYS A 273 -27.45 9.28 -6.15
N PRO A 274 -28.05 9.53 -7.34
CA PRO A 274 -27.37 9.30 -8.61
C PRO A 274 -26.01 10.01 -8.67
N GLY A 275 -24.96 9.26 -8.97
CA GLY A 275 -23.59 9.76 -9.04
C GLY A 275 -22.82 9.76 -7.72
N PHE A 276 -23.34 9.19 -6.63
CA PHE A 276 -22.60 9.06 -5.38
C PHE A 276 -21.32 8.24 -5.54
N SER A 277 -20.39 8.41 -4.60
CA SER A 277 -19.12 7.68 -4.52
C SER A 277 -18.99 6.96 -3.19
N MET A 278 -18.30 5.81 -3.19
CA MET A 278 -18.21 4.99 -1.98
C MET A 278 -16.90 4.22 -1.86
N GLN A 279 -16.47 4.02 -0.63
CA GLN A 279 -15.43 3.05 -0.28
C GLN A 279 -15.95 2.07 0.78
N CYS A 280 -15.85 0.78 0.47
CA CYS A 280 -16.15 -0.30 1.41
C CYS A 280 -14.90 -0.74 2.16
N GLY A 281 -15.10 -1.39 3.31
CA GLY A 281 -14.03 -2.17 3.92
C GLY A 281 -13.82 -3.50 3.18
N SER A 282 -12.74 -4.20 3.52
CA SER A 282 -12.31 -5.43 2.84
C SER A 282 -12.74 -6.72 3.54
N GLY A 283 -13.55 -6.63 4.59
CA GLY A 283 -14.08 -7.81 5.28
C GLY A 283 -15.15 -7.52 6.33
N GLY A 284 -15.73 -8.60 6.86
CA GLY A 284 -16.73 -8.56 7.94
C GLY A 284 -17.94 -7.69 7.61
N ALA A 285 -18.46 -6.97 8.61
CA ALA A 285 -19.58 -6.05 8.42
C ALA A 285 -19.27 -4.93 7.41
N SER A 286 -18.04 -4.41 7.41
CA SER A 286 -17.64 -3.27 6.56
C SER A 286 -17.66 -3.58 5.06
N LEU A 287 -17.47 -4.85 4.67
CA LEU A 287 -17.67 -5.32 3.30
C LEU A 287 -19.14 -5.70 3.06
N ALA A 288 -19.79 -6.36 4.02
CA ALA A 288 -21.16 -6.86 3.88
C ALA A 288 -22.22 -5.76 3.65
N VAL A 289 -21.92 -4.50 4.02
CA VAL A 289 -22.76 -3.33 3.69
C VAL A 289 -23.07 -3.26 2.19
N ILE A 290 -22.12 -3.64 1.33
CA ILE A 290 -22.25 -3.54 -0.13
C ILE A 290 -23.48 -4.28 -0.67
N ARG A 291 -23.88 -5.39 -0.01
CA ARG A 291 -25.06 -6.18 -0.39
C ARG A 291 -26.35 -5.36 -0.25
N TYR A 292 -26.51 -4.69 0.88
CA TYR A 292 -27.71 -3.90 1.17
C TYR A 292 -27.74 -2.61 0.35
N ILE A 293 -26.58 -2.00 0.12
CA ILE A 293 -26.46 -0.85 -0.79
C ILE A 293 -26.82 -1.25 -2.22
N LYS A 294 -26.35 -2.41 -2.71
CA LYS A 294 -26.72 -2.95 -4.03
C LYS A 294 -28.24 -3.11 -4.17
N GLU A 295 -28.90 -3.73 -3.20
CA GLU A 295 -30.35 -3.91 -3.17
C GLU A 295 -31.06 -2.55 -3.33
N LYS A 296 -30.61 -1.53 -2.60
CA LYS A 296 -31.19 -0.19 -2.66
C LYS A 296 -30.91 0.55 -3.97
N MET A 297 -29.70 0.41 -4.50
CA MET A 297 -29.33 0.97 -5.80
C MET A 297 -30.23 0.44 -6.93
N ILE A 298 -30.57 -0.85 -6.88
CA ILE A 298 -31.47 -1.49 -7.85
C ILE A 298 -32.90 -0.97 -7.66
N GLU A 299 -33.42 -0.98 -6.42
CA GLU A 299 -34.79 -0.51 -6.12
C GLU A 299 -35.04 0.92 -6.59
N ASP A 300 -34.09 1.82 -6.31
CA ASP A 300 -34.24 3.26 -6.57
C ASP A 300 -33.64 3.70 -7.91
N ASN A 301 -33.12 2.75 -8.71
CA ASN A 301 -32.42 3.02 -9.98
C ASN A 301 -31.26 4.04 -9.82
N ILE A 302 -30.48 3.89 -8.76
CA ILE A 302 -29.33 4.73 -8.43
C ILE A 302 -28.05 4.07 -8.94
N LYS A 303 -27.18 4.87 -9.57
CA LYS A 303 -25.86 4.42 -10.02
C LYS A 303 -24.76 5.28 -9.41
N ALA A 304 -23.74 4.64 -8.87
CA ALA A 304 -22.56 5.31 -8.34
C ALA A 304 -21.70 5.87 -9.48
N SER A 305 -21.00 6.98 -9.21
CA SER A 305 -19.96 7.51 -10.09
C SER A 305 -18.70 6.66 -10.02
N PHE A 306 -18.21 6.36 -8.82
CA PHE A 306 -17.06 5.48 -8.63
C PHE A 306 -17.07 4.79 -7.26
N PHE A 307 -16.38 3.65 -7.20
CA PHE A 307 -15.92 3.07 -5.94
C PHE A 307 -14.40 3.25 -5.82
N LEU A 308 -13.90 3.49 -4.60
CA LEU A 308 -12.49 3.78 -4.33
C LEU A 308 -11.89 2.79 -3.33
N GLY A 309 -10.57 2.62 -3.40
CA GLY A 309 -9.75 2.11 -2.33
C GLY A 309 -9.26 0.71 -2.61
N GLY A 310 -9.48 -0.18 -1.66
CA GLY A 310 -9.17 -1.59 -1.80
C GLY A 310 -10.28 -2.34 -2.53
N ILE A 311 -10.09 -2.71 -3.79
CA ILE A 311 -11.16 -3.32 -4.58
C ILE A 311 -11.29 -4.81 -4.28
N THR A 312 -12.55 -5.26 -4.21
CA THR A 312 -12.93 -6.68 -4.03
C THR A 312 -13.79 -7.12 -5.21
N GLY A 313 -13.96 -8.44 -5.37
CA GLY A 313 -14.86 -9.02 -6.35
C GLY A 313 -16.30 -8.52 -6.23
N SER A 314 -16.75 -8.14 -5.03
CA SER A 314 -18.08 -7.51 -4.84
C SER A 314 -18.18 -6.14 -5.51
N SER A 315 -17.11 -5.33 -5.48
CA SER A 315 -17.07 -4.05 -6.20
C SER A 315 -17.02 -4.27 -7.71
N VAL A 316 -16.30 -5.29 -8.18
CA VAL A 316 -16.26 -5.70 -9.60
C VAL A 316 -17.64 -6.14 -10.09
N GLU A 317 -18.40 -6.88 -9.27
CA GLU A 317 -19.78 -7.26 -9.59
C GLU A 317 -20.67 -6.04 -9.83
N LEU A 318 -20.57 -5.00 -8.98
CA LEU A 318 -21.31 -3.74 -9.19
C LEU A 318 -20.91 -3.04 -10.49
N LEU A 319 -19.62 -3.08 -10.85
CA LEU A 319 -19.14 -2.51 -12.10
C LEU A 319 -19.73 -3.25 -13.31
N ASN A 320 -19.70 -4.58 -13.28
CA ASN A 320 -20.21 -5.41 -14.37
C ASN A 320 -21.73 -5.31 -14.54
N GLU A 321 -22.48 -5.10 -13.46
CA GLU A 321 -23.92 -4.85 -13.49
C GLU A 321 -24.28 -3.40 -13.87
N GLY A 322 -23.30 -2.53 -14.06
CA GLY A 322 -23.50 -1.13 -14.41
C GLY A 322 -24.13 -0.31 -13.28
N LEU A 323 -23.95 -0.75 -12.02
CA LEU A 323 -24.35 -0.07 -10.80
C LEU A 323 -23.31 0.98 -10.36
N THR A 324 -22.04 0.82 -10.74
CA THR A 324 -21.03 1.89 -10.68
C THR A 324 -20.43 2.14 -12.05
N LYS A 325 -20.01 3.37 -12.34
CA LYS A 325 -19.37 3.71 -13.62
C LYS A 325 -17.88 3.39 -13.64
N LYS A 326 -17.19 3.51 -12.51
CA LYS A 326 -15.74 3.36 -12.39
C LYS A 326 -15.33 2.69 -11.08
N LEU A 327 -14.20 2.00 -11.10
CA LEU A 327 -13.44 1.61 -9.91
C LEU A 327 -12.10 2.34 -9.95
N LEU A 328 -11.70 2.95 -8.84
CA LEU A 328 -10.41 3.60 -8.66
C LEU A 328 -9.63 2.79 -7.63
N ASP A 329 -8.60 2.08 -8.11
CA ASP A 329 -7.98 1.00 -7.35
C ASP A 329 -6.51 1.26 -7.01
N VAL A 330 -6.23 1.35 -5.71
CA VAL A 330 -4.86 1.47 -5.17
C VAL A 330 -4.29 0.11 -4.74
N GLN A 331 -5.15 -0.90 -4.55
CA GLN A 331 -4.81 -2.24 -4.09
C GLN A 331 -5.98 -3.22 -4.27
N ASP A 332 -5.73 -4.34 -4.93
CA ASP A 332 -6.70 -5.43 -4.97
C ASP A 332 -6.67 -6.30 -3.71
N PHE A 333 -7.85 -6.72 -3.26
CA PHE A 333 -8.01 -7.57 -2.08
C PHE A 333 -8.29 -9.04 -2.42
N ASP A 334 -8.61 -9.35 -3.68
CA ASP A 334 -8.80 -10.73 -4.14
C ASP A 334 -8.42 -10.90 -5.62
N LEU A 335 -8.35 -12.16 -6.06
CA LEU A 335 -7.97 -12.49 -7.44
C LEU A 335 -9.02 -12.11 -8.48
N ILE A 336 -10.27 -11.82 -8.08
CA ILE A 336 -11.31 -11.38 -9.02
C ILE A 336 -11.05 -9.92 -9.38
N ALA A 337 -10.81 -9.09 -8.36
CA ALA A 337 -10.42 -7.70 -8.52
C ALA A 337 -9.10 -7.58 -9.31
N ALA A 338 -8.08 -8.35 -8.91
CA ALA A 338 -6.75 -8.31 -9.52
C ALA A 338 -6.74 -8.70 -11.01
N LYS A 339 -7.70 -9.53 -11.47
CA LYS A 339 -7.90 -9.82 -12.90
C LYS A 339 -8.68 -8.71 -13.59
N SER A 340 -9.74 -8.22 -12.94
CA SER A 340 -10.61 -7.19 -13.49
C SER A 340 -9.86 -5.93 -13.88
N ILE A 341 -8.82 -5.52 -13.14
CA ILE A 341 -8.06 -4.30 -13.43
C ILE A 341 -7.29 -4.40 -14.76
N GLY A 342 -6.86 -5.60 -15.15
CA GLY A 342 -6.20 -5.86 -16.44
C GLY A 342 -7.16 -6.03 -17.61
N GLU A 343 -8.44 -6.32 -17.35
CA GLU A 343 -9.44 -6.69 -18.36
C GLU A 343 -10.49 -5.59 -18.62
N ASN A 344 -10.78 -4.75 -17.62
CA ASN A 344 -11.88 -3.79 -17.68
C ASN A 344 -11.37 -2.34 -17.70
N PRO A 345 -11.58 -1.57 -18.78
CA PRO A 345 -11.11 -0.17 -18.89
C PRO A 345 -11.83 0.81 -17.94
N ASN A 346 -12.89 0.38 -17.26
CA ASN A 346 -13.56 1.14 -16.20
C ASN A 346 -13.03 0.82 -14.80
N HIS A 347 -12.12 -0.15 -14.68
CA HIS A 347 -11.36 -0.44 -13.46
C HIS A 347 -9.96 0.17 -13.63
N PHE A 348 -9.70 1.28 -12.94
CA PHE A 348 -8.53 2.11 -13.17
C PHE A 348 -7.55 2.06 -12.00
N GLU A 349 -6.30 1.72 -12.30
CA GLU A 349 -5.20 1.74 -11.35
C GLU A 349 -4.80 3.17 -10.97
N ILE A 350 -4.68 3.45 -9.67
CA ILE A 350 -4.22 4.73 -9.14
C ILE A 350 -3.05 4.55 -8.17
N ASP A 351 -2.14 5.52 -8.11
CA ASP A 351 -1.09 5.52 -7.09
C ASP A 351 -1.59 6.02 -5.73
N ALA A 352 -0.81 5.74 -4.68
CA ALA A 352 -1.16 6.12 -3.31
C ALA A 352 -1.24 7.64 -3.08
N SER A 353 -0.59 8.46 -3.92
CA SER A 353 -0.71 9.91 -3.86
C SER A 353 -2.07 10.36 -4.39
N TYR A 354 -2.44 9.90 -5.59
CA TYR A 354 -3.77 10.11 -6.15
C TYR A 354 -4.87 9.61 -5.22
N TYR A 355 -4.66 8.50 -4.51
CA TYR A 355 -5.62 7.94 -3.56
C TYR A 355 -5.92 8.87 -2.38
N ALA A 356 -4.91 9.21 -1.57
CA ALA A 356 -5.15 9.81 -0.25
C ALA A 356 -4.08 10.80 0.26
N ASN A 357 -3.17 11.30 -0.59
CA ASN A 357 -2.15 12.25 -0.12
C ASN A 357 -2.77 13.63 0.21
N PRO A 358 -2.59 14.15 1.45
CA PRO A 358 -3.16 15.43 1.86
C PRO A 358 -2.44 16.65 1.28
N HIS A 359 -1.22 16.51 0.75
CA HIS A 359 -0.38 17.62 0.28
C HIS A 359 -0.18 17.59 -1.25
N ASN A 360 -1.19 17.15 -2.00
CA ASN A 360 -1.19 17.20 -3.46
C ASN A 360 -2.27 18.15 -4.01
N LYS A 361 -2.46 18.18 -5.33
CA LYS A 361 -3.43 19.06 -6.00
C LYS A 361 -4.86 18.50 -6.04
N GLY A 362 -5.12 17.38 -5.36
CA GLY A 362 -6.38 16.67 -5.36
C GLY A 362 -6.13 15.17 -5.26
N CYS A 363 -6.70 14.54 -4.24
CA CYS A 363 -6.75 13.09 -4.12
C CYS A 363 -8.21 12.60 -4.20
N ALA A 364 -8.41 11.36 -4.63
CA ALA A 364 -9.73 10.76 -4.82
C ALA A 364 -10.54 10.68 -3.53
N ALA A 365 -9.87 10.53 -2.38
CA ALA A 365 -10.51 10.57 -1.07
C ALA A 365 -11.24 11.89 -0.78
N ASN A 366 -10.84 13.01 -1.40
CA ASN A 366 -11.54 14.29 -1.26
C ASN A 366 -12.91 14.31 -1.97
N LEU A 367 -13.15 13.35 -2.87
CA LEU A 367 -14.39 13.23 -3.64
C LEU A 367 -15.26 12.07 -3.18
N LEU A 368 -14.94 11.43 -2.04
CA LEU A 368 -15.76 10.37 -1.44
C LEU A 368 -16.95 10.95 -0.69
N ASP A 369 -18.15 10.48 -1.01
CA ASP A 369 -19.37 10.79 -0.26
C ASP A 369 -19.49 9.93 1.00
N VAL A 370 -19.16 8.64 0.89
CA VAL A 370 -19.34 7.65 1.97
C VAL A 370 -18.14 6.72 2.06
N VAL A 371 -17.62 6.53 3.27
CA VAL A 371 -16.61 5.51 3.58
C VAL A 371 -17.07 4.66 4.75
N ILE A 372 -16.92 3.34 4.63
CA ILE A 372 -17.23 2.38 5.70
C ILE A 372 -15.91 1.83 6.24
N LEU A 373 -15.64 2.10 7.52
CA LEU A 373 -14.42 1.69 8.22
C LEU A 373 -14.72 0.67 9.33
N SER A 374 -13.66 0.17 9.95
CA SER A 374 -13.71 -0.69 11.14
C SER A 374 -12.75 -0.15 12.20
N ALA A 375 -12.90 -0.60 13.45
CA ALA A 375 -12.14 -0.13 14.59
C ALA A 375 -11.79 -1.30 15.52
N LEU A 376 -10.66 -1.20 16.23
CA LEU A 376 -10.39 -2.02 17.41
C LEU A 376 -11.10 -1.40 18.62
N GLU A 377 -10.96 -0.08 18.77
CA GLU A 377 -11.57 0.69 19.85
C GLU A 377 -12.08 2.03 19.32
N VAL A 378 -13.13 2.55 19.97
CA VAL A 378 -13.67 3.90 19.76
C VAL A 378 -14.02 4.48 21.12
N ASP A 379 -13.56 5.70 21.40
CA ASP A 379 -13.88 6.41 22.65
C ASP A 379 -15.15 7.27 22.50
N THR A 380 -15.56 7.94 23.59
CA THR A 380 -16.77 8.79 23.61
C THR A 380 -16.63 10.08 22.82
N ASP A 381 -15.41 10.46 22.43
CA ASP A 381 -15.11 11.61 21.60
C ASP A 381 -14.95 11.23 20.12
N PHE A 382 -15.28 9.98 19.78
CA PHE A 382 -15.17 9.39 18.45
C PHE A 382 -13.74 9.27 17.91
N ASN A 383 -12.72 9.30 18.77
CA ASN A 383 -11.37 8.90 18.34
C ASN A 383 -11.36 7.38 18.10
N VAL A 384 -10.73 6.99 17.00
CA VAL A 384 -10.68 5.59 16.56
C VAL A 384 -9.26 5.05 16.69
N ASN A 385 -9.13 3.88 17.31
CA ASN A 385 -7.87 3.14 17.39
C ASN A 385 -7.92 1.90 16.47
N VAL A 386 -6.88 1.74 15.65
CA VAL A 386 -6.68 0.59 14.75
C VAL A 386 -5.27 -0.01 14.88
N MET A 387 -4.51 0.37 15.92
CA MET A 387 -3.08 0.08 16.02
C MET A 387 -2.69 -0.90 17.12
N THR A 388 -3.14 -0.68 18.36
CA THR A 388 -2.57 -1.31 19.57
C THR A 388 -3.32 -2.53 20.04
#